data_AF-A0A838HQN8-F1
#
_entry.id   AF-A0A838HQN8-F1
#
_cell.length_a   1.000
_cell.length_b   1.000
_cell.length_c   1.000
_cell.angle_alpha   90.00
_cell.angle_beta   90.00
_cell.angle_gamma   90.00
#
_symmetry.space_group_name_H-M   'P 1'
#
loop_
_entity.id
_entity.type
_entity.pdbx_description
1 polymer ?
#
loop_
_entity_poly.entity_id
_entity_poly.type
_entity_poly.pdbx_seq_one_letter_code
_entity_poly.pdbx_strand_id
1 'polypeptide(L)'
;MSTNFEIGTDKLWIGRHAADEDILVFDPALDQPPSGNVTFFSLTQFRPRSFAPKVAKERIRGITDAKEFSAAKKTYTRWPELKAKQEGVDSRTRTEALELRRSAMLQRHEAYLASLGELAEIPLTKAGRRTKRRRITNCLVCQRVLETGMDLSCERCSQRICTCGACACGASTQQDS
;
A
#
# COMPACT_ATOMS: atom_id res chain seq x y z
N MET A 1 -6.29 -26.85 28.12
CA MET A 1 -7.34 -27.35 27.22
C MET A 1 -7.48 -26.36 26.08
N SER A 2 -7.12 -26.72 24.85
CA SER A 2 -7.27 -25.83 23.69
C SER A 2 -8.74 -25.80 23.28
N THR A 3 -9.38 -24.63 23.28
CA THR A 3 -10.72 -24.45 22.72
C THR A 3 -10.61 -24.43 21.20
N ASN A 4 -11.10 -25.49 20.56
CA ASN A 4 -11.19 -25.54 19.11
C ASN A 4 -12.23 -24.53 18.62
N PHE A 5 -11.97 -23.92 17.46
CA PHE A 5 -12.92 -23.06 16.79
C PHE A 5 -14.09 -23.89 16.23
N GLU A 6 -15.31 -23.56 16.65
CA GLU A 6 -16.54 -24.16 16.14
C GLU A 6 -17.28 -23.14 15.27
N ILE A 7 -17.53 -23.51 14.02
CA ILE A 7 -18.27 -22.68 13.06
C ILE A 7 -19.77 -22.79 13.40
N GLY A 8 -20.47 -21.66 13.44
CA GLY A 8 -21.91 -21.62 13.73
C GLY A 8 -22.27 -21.29 15.18
N THR A 9 -21.32 -20.82 15.98
CA THR A 9 -21.62 -20.27 17.31
C THR A 9 -22.06 -18.81 17.20
N ASP A 10 -23.14 -18.44 17.89
CA ASP A 10 -23.59 -17.04 18.02
C ASP A 10 -22.70 -16.18 18.96
N LYS A 11 -21.53 -16.70 19.33
CA LYS A 11 -20.64 -16.09 20.30
C LYS A 11 -19.38 -15.58 19.62
N LEU A 12 -18.92 -14.43 20.10
CA LEU A 12 -17.61 -13.89 19.74
C LEU A 12 -16.52 -14.87 20.18
N TRP A 13 -15.65 -15.22 19.24
CA TRP A 13 -14.53 -16.13 19.47
C TRP A 13 -13.22 -15.44 19.13
N ILE A 14 -12.18 -15.69 19.92
CA ILE A 14 -10.87 -15.05 19.74
C ILE A 14 -9.80 -16.13 19.70
N GLY A 15 -8.94 -16.06 18.68
CA GLY A 15 -7.82 -16.97 18.52
C GLY A 15 -6.57 -16.29 18.02
N ARG A 16 -5.50 -17.08 17.91
CA ARG A 16 -4.19 -16.67 17.44
C ARG A 16 -3.78 -17.51 16.24
N HIS A 17 -3.33 -16.86 15.18
CA HIS A 17 -2.91 -17.53 13.96
C HIS A 17 -1.45 -18.03 14.11
N ALA A 18 -1.23 -19.32 13.87
CA ALA A 18 0.02 -20.01 14.24
C ALA A 18 1.26 -19.66 13.39
N ALA A 19 1.10 -18.91 12.29
CA ALA A 19 2.22 -18.56 11.41
C ALA A 19 2.77 -17.14 11.64
N ASP A 20 1.89 -16.20 11.99
CA ASP A 20 2.22 -14.77 12.16
C ASP A 20 1.86 -14.26 13.57
N GLU A 21 1.39 -15.15 14.45
CA GLU A 21 0.96 -14.87 15.83
C GLU A 21 -0.12 -13.76 15.92
N ASP A 22 -0.84 -13.48 14.83
CA ASP A 22 -1.87 -12.44 14.81
C ASP A 22 -3.09 -12.83 15.63
N ILE A 23 -3.69 -11.88 16.36
CA ILE A 23 -4.90 -12.10 17.13
C ILE A 23 -6.11 -11.84 16.23
N LEU A 24 -6.94 -12.86 16.08
CA LEU A 24 -8.08 -12.91 15.19
C LEU A 24 -9.38 -13.02 16.00
N VAL A 25 -10.35 -12.18 15.65
CA VAL A 25 -11.68 -12.18 16.27
C VAL A 25 -12.70 -12.66 15.24
N PHE A 26 -13.38 -13.75 15.55
CA PHE A 26 -14.59 -14.15 14.84
C PHE A 26 -15.78 -13.45 15.48
N ASP A 27 -16.50 -12.67 14.67
CA ASP A 27 -17.72 -11.98 15.06
C ASP A 27 -18.85 -12.41 14.12
N PRO A 28 -19.82 -13.21 14.61
CA PRO A 28 -20.96 -13.66 13.81
C PRO A 28 -21.75 -12.51 13.17
N ALA A 29 -21.75 -11.31 13.77
CA ALA A 29 -22.45 -10.15 13.22
C ALA A 29 -21.75 -9.58 11.97
N LEU A 30 -20.45 -9.84 11.80
CA LEU A 30 -19.66 -9.40 10.65
C LEU A 30 -19.47 -10.50 9.61
N ASP A 31 -19.67 -11.76 9.98
CA ASP A 31 -19.58 -12.89 9.05
C ASP A 31 -20.85 -12.97 8.21
N GLN A 32 -20.81 -12.35 7.02
CA GLN A 32 -21.83 -12.55 5.99
C GLN A 32 -21.30 -13.59 5.01
N PRO A 33 -21.82 -14.83 4.98
CA PRO A 33 -21.27 -15.86 4.11
C PRO A 33 -22.01 -15.92 2.76
N PRO A 34 -21.41 -15.43 1.66
CA PRO A 34 -21.77 -15.93 0.33
C PRO A 34 -20.77 -16.96 -0.21
N SER A 35 -19.62 -17.19 0.46
CA SER A 35 -18.44 -17.84 -0.17
C SER A 35 -17.89 -19.10 0.49
N GLY A 36 -18.53 -19.63 1.55
CA GLY A 36 -18.06 -20.84 2.25
C GLY A 36 -16.73 -20.69 3.02
N ASN A 37 -16.14 -19.50 3.03
CA ASN A 37 -15.01 -19.13 3.88
C ASN A 37 -15.48 -18.56 5.22
N VAL A 38 -14.63 -18.65 6.23
CA VAL A 38 -14.84 -18.03 7.55
C VAL A 38 -14.03 -16.75 7.62
N THR A 39 -14.67 -15.64 8.01
CA THR A 39 -13.99 -14.35 8.13
C THR A 39 -13.68 -14.02 9.58
N PHE A 40 -12.43 -13.63 9.85
CA PHE A 40 -11.96 -13.13 11.13
C PHE A 40 -11.49 -11.70 10.99
N PHE A 41 -11.65 -10.88 12.01
CA PHE A 41 -11.06 -9.56 12.08
C PHE A 41 -9.68 -9.62 12.74
N SER A 42 -8.66 -9.11 12.03
CA SER A 42 -7.28 -9.00 12.56
C SER A 42 -7.15 -7.78 13.47
N LEU A 43 -6.72 -7.99 14.72
CA LEU A 43 -6.46 -6.90 15.67
C LEU A 43 -5.14 -6.18 15.41
N THR A 44 -4.22 -6.79 14.67
CA THR A 44 -2.94 -6.15 14.30
C THR A 44 -3.07 -5.31 13.04
N GLN A 45 -3.82 -5.81 12.05
CA GLN A 45 -3.94 -5.17 10.72
C GLN A 45 -5.25 -4.38 10.56
N PHE A 46 -6.13 -4.42 11.56
CA PHE A 46 -7.47 -3.80 11.58
C PHE A 46 -8.29 -4.03 10.30
N ARG A 47 -8.23 -5.26 9.78
CA ARG A 47 -8.95 -5.67 8.57
C ARG A 47 -9.49 -7.09 8.66
N PRO A 48 -10.57 -7.41 7.92
CA PRO A 48 -11.03 -8.78 7.76
C PRO A 48 -9.98 -9.65 7.04
N ARG A 49 -9.87 -10.91 7.47
CA ARG A 49 -9.10 -11.99 6.86
C ARG A 49 -10.02 -13.19 6.72
N SER A 50 -10.16 -13.69 5.50
CA SER A 50 -10.99 -14.86 5.22
C SER A 50 -10.12 -16.09 5.03
N PHE A 51 -10.54 -17.21 5.61
CA PHE A 51 -9.84 -18.49 5.54
C PHE A 51 -10.81 -19.58 5.13
N ALA A 52 -10.30 -20.58 4.41
CA ALA A 52 -11.04 -21.82 4.23
C ALA A 52 -11.30 -22.47 5.61
N PRO A 53 -12.48 -23.05 5.88
CA PRO A 53 -12.82 -23.63 7.18
C PRO A 53 -11.77 -24.62 7.73
N LYS A 54 -11.22 -25.46 6.85
CA LYS A 54 -10.15 -26.41 7.21
C LYS A 54 -8.89 -25.69 7.69
N VAL A 55 -8.46 -24.65 6.99
CA VAL A 55 -7.29 -23.85 7.35
C VAL A 55 -7.52 -23.11 8.66
N ALA A 56 -8.72 -22.54 8.88
CA ALA A 56 -9.05 -21.85 10.13
C ALA A 56 -8.91 -22.80 11.34
N LYS A 57 -9.46 -24.02 11.24
CA LYS A 57 -9.36 -25.04 12.31
C LYS A 57 -7.91 -25.50 12.56
N GLU A 58 -7.10 -25.63 11.52
CA GLU A 58 -5.72 -26.11 11.64
C GLU A 58 -4.73 -25.03 12.10
N ARG A 59 -4.95 -23.78 11.67
CA ARG A 59 -3.97 -22.68 11.82
C ARG A 59 -4.34 -21.66 12.87
N ILE A 60 -5.58 -21.61 13.34
CA ILE A 60 -6.03 -20.62 14.33
C ILE A 60 -6.37 -21.33 15.63
N ARG A 61 -5.63 -21.03 16.69
CA ARG A 61 -5.81 -21.65 18.02
C ARG A 61 -6.56 -20.70 18.92
N GLY A 62 -7.57 -21.18 19.63
CA GLY A 62 -8.30 -20.36 20.61
C GLY A 62 -7.38 -19.85 21.72
N ILE A 63 -7.55 -18.58 22.09
CA ILE A 63 -6.85 -18.01 23.25
C ILE A 63 -7.53 -18.52 24.52
N THR A 64 -6.76 -19.13 25.41
CA THR A 64 -7.27 -19.74 26.65
C THR A 64 -6.96 -18.91 27.89
N ASP A 65 -5.97 -18.03 27.81
CA ASP A 65 -5.62 -17.12 28.89
C ASP A 65 -6.70 -16.03 29.03
N ALA A 66 -7.32 -15.95 30.21
CA ALA A 66 -8.44 -15.04 30.45
C ALA A 66 -8.03 -13.57 30.36
N LYS A 67 -6.79 -13.24 30.75
CA LYS A 67 -6.27 -11.86 30.72
C LYS A 67 -6.05 -11.43 29.28
N GLU A 68 -5.43 -12.28 28.47
CA GLU A 68 -5.22 -12.06 27.04
C GLU A 68 -6.54 -11.97 26.28
N PHE A 69 -7.50 -12.86 26.56
CA PHE A 69 -8.84 -12.82 25.96
C PHE A 69 -9.55 -11.49 26.27
N SER A 70 -9.53 -11.06 27.53
CA SER A 70 -10.12 -9.79 27.96
C SER A 70 -9.45 -8.59 27.28
N ALA A 71 -8.12 -8.60 27.18
CA ALA A 71 -7.36 -7.57 26.49
C ALA A 71 -7.71 -7.51 24.99
N ALA A 72 -7.76 -8.65 24.31
CA ALA A 72 -8.13 -8.76 22.90
C ALA A 72 -9.55 -8.25 22.66
N LYS A 73 -10.51 -8.64 23.51
CA LYS A 73 -11.89 -8.16 23.45
C LYS A 73 -11.98 -6.64 23.61
N LYS A 74 -11.23 -6.06 24.56
CA LYS A 74 -11.17 -4.60 24.76
C LYS A 74 -10.54 -3.87 23.57
N THR A 75 -9.52 -4.45 22.93
CA THR A 75 -8.94 -3.91 21.70
C THR A 75 -9.96 -3.97 20.56
N TYR A 76 -10.67 -5.09 20.42
CA TYR A 76 -11.72 -5.25 19.42
C TYR A 76 -12.81 -4.20 19.59
N THR A 77 -13.35 -3.96 20.78
CA THR A 77 -14.40 -2.93 20.95
C THR A 77 -13.95 -1.51 20.57
N ARG A 78 -12.63 -1.27 20.55
CA ARG A 78 -12.02 0.01 20.17
C ARG A 78 -11.41 -0.01 18.76
N TRP A 79 -11.60 -1.07 17.98
CA TRP A 79 -10.98 -1.22 16.67
C TRP A 79 -11.31 -0.07 15.71
N PRO A 80 -12.53 0.54 15.69
CA PRO A 80 -12.81 1.65 14.76
C PRO A 80 -11.93 2.87 15.02
N GLU A 81 -11.71 3.21 16.30
CA GLU A 81 -10.85 4.33 16.71
C GLU A 81 -9.38 4.05 16.35
N LEU A 82 -8.90 2.84 16.64
CA LEU A 82 -7.53 2.42 16.37
C LEU A 82 -7.24 2.39 14.87
N LYS A 83 -8.19 1.90 14.08
CA LYS A 83 -8.11 1.91 12.62
C LYS A 83 -8.06 3.33 12.07
N ALA A 84 -8.93 4.22 12.52
CA ALA A 84 -8.92 5.63 12.08
C ALA A 84 -7.59 6.32 12.40
N LYS A 85 -7.01 6.04 13.58
CA LYS A 85 -5.69 6.54 13.96
C LYS A 85 -4.59 6.00 13.06
N GLN A 86 -4.60 4.70 12.76
CA GLN A 86 -3.61 4.08 11.89
C GLN A 86 -3.72 4.58 10.45
N GLU A 87 -4.92 4.63 9.88
CA GLU A 87 -5.14 5.16 8.53
C GLU A 87 -4.71 6.63 8.44
N GLY A 88 -4.91 7.42 9.51
CA GLY A 88 -4.40 8.78 9.60
C GLY A 88 -2.87 8.85 9.57
N VAL A 89 -2.17 7.94 10.24
CA VAL A 89 -0.70 7.84 10.22
C VAL A 89 -0.21 7.38 8.85
N ASP A 90 -0.78 6.30 8.30
CA ASP A 90 -0.41 5.74 7.00
C ASP A 90 -0.64 6.74 5.87
N SER A 91 -1.70 7.55 5.96
CA SER A 91 -1.97 8.62 4.99
C SER A 91 -0.91 9.73 5.04
N ARG A 92 -0.49 10.14 6.25
CA ARG A 92 0.55 11.15 6.43
C ARG A 92 1.91 10.66 5.94
N THR A 93 2.34 9.48 6.37
CA THR A 93 3.63 8.90 5.96
C THR A 93 3.68 8.65 4.46
N ARG A 94 2.58 8.20 3.85
CA ARG A 94 2.48 8.05 2.39
C ARG A 94 2.59 9.39 1.67
N THR A 95 1.96 10.43 2.18
CA THR A 95 2.02 11.77 1.59
C THR A 95 3.44 12.33 1.66
N GLU A 96 4.08 12.26 2.84
CA GLU A 96 5.47 12.66 3.05
C GLU A 96 6.43 11.88 2.16
N ALA A 97 6.28 10.56 2.04
CA ALA A 97 7.11 9.74 1.17
C ALA A 97 6.95 10.10 -0.31
N LEU A 98 5.74 10.46 -0.75
CA LEU A 98 5.49 10.93 -2.11
C LEU A 98 6.12 12.30 -2.36
N GLU A 99 6.07 13.20 -1.38
CA GLU A 99 6.71 14.52 -1.47
C GLU A 99 8.23 14.43 -1.50
N LEU A 100 8.83 13.60 -0.64
CA LEU A 100 10.27 13.35 -0.64
C LEU A 100 10.74 12.72 -1.96
N ARG A 101 9.96 11.77 -2.48
CA ARG A 101 10.26 11.18 -3.79
C ARG A 101 10.13 12.21 -4.91
N ARG A 102 9.14 13.11 -4.83
CA ARG A 102 8.95 14.20 -5.80
C ARG A 102 10.12 15.18 -5.79
N SER A 103 10.55 15.63 -4.61
CA SER A 103 11.68 16.56 -4.48
C SER A 103 12.98 15.95 -4.97
N ALA A 104 13.25 14.67 -4.64
CA ALA A 104 14.43 13.97 -5.14
C ALA A 104 14.43 13.82 -6.67
N MET A 105 13.26 13.60 -7.29
CA MET A 105 13.16 13.53 -8.76
C MET A 105 13.34 14.92 -9.42
N LEU A 106 12.82 15.98 -8.79
CA LEU A 106 13.05 17.37 -9.24
C LEU A 106 14.55 17.70 -9.26
N GLN A 107 15.25 17.47 -8.16
CA GLN A 107 16.70 17.72 -8.07
C GLN A 107 17.51 16.96 -9.13
N ARG A 108 17.16 15.70 -9.39
CA ARG A 108 17.83 14.90 -10.44
C ARG A 108 17.51 15.40 -11.84
N HIS A 109 16.29 15.89 -12.06
CA HIS A 109 15.90 16.48 -13.32
C HIS A 109 16.66 17.78 -13.60
N GLU A 110 16.75 18.66 -12.60
CA GLU A 110 17.54 19.90 -12.65
C GLU A 110 19.01 19.60 -12.94
N ALA A 111 19.61 18.64 -12.21
CA ALA A 111 20.99 18.24 -12.44
C ALA A 111 21.22 17.67 -13.85
N TYR A 112 20.28 16.89 -14.38
CA TYR A 112 20.35 16.39 -15.75
C TYR A 112 20.31 17.52 -16.78
N LEU A 113 19.40 18.49 -16.64
CA LEU A 113 19.33 19.64 -17.55
C LEU A 113 20.60 20.51 -17.47
N ALA A 114 21.08 20.79 -16.26
CA ALA A 114 22.31 21.55 -16.04
C ALA A 114 23.52 20.86 -16.69
N SER A 115 23.60 19.53 -16.63
CA SER A 115 24.68 18.76 -17.28
C SER A 115 24.69 18.87 -18.81
N LEU A 116 23.57 19.30 -19.41
CA LEU A 116 23.40 19.48 -20.84
C LEU A 116 23.46 20.95 -21.26
N GLY A 117 23.78 21.86 -20.34
CA GLY A 117 23.82 23.30 -20.60
C GLY A 117 22.44 23.96 -20.74
N GLU A 118 21.36 23.25 -20.38
CA GLU A 118 19.99 23.77 -20.40
C GLU A 118 19.65 24.52 -19.09
N LEU A 119 18.77 25.51 -19.19
CA LEU A 119 18.29 26.26 -18.01
C LEU A 119 17.55 25.31 -17.04
N ALA A 120 17.95 25.34 -15.77
CA ALA A 120 17.54 24.39 -14.74
C ALA A 120 16.06 24.50 -14.31
N GLU A 121 15.36 25.58 -14.66
CA GLU A 121 14.01 25.84 -14.14
C GLU A 121 12.91 25.26 -15.04
N ILE A 122 12.84 23.93 -15.16
CA ILE A 122 11.67 23.27 -15.78
C ILE A 122 10.87 22.55 -14.69
N PRO A 123 9.64 22.99 -14.38
CA PRO A 123 8.84 22.34 -13.36
C PRO A 123 8.38 20.95 -13.80
N LEU A 124 8.09 20.10 -12.82
CA LEU A 124 7.51 18.79 -13.03
C LEU A 124 6.02 18.75 -12.67
N THR A 125 5.21 18.33 -13.63
CA THR A 125 3.79 18.05 -13.42
C THR A 125 3.57 16.60 -12.99
N LYS A 126 2.46 16.38 -12.29
CA LYS A 126 1.91 15.03 -12.16
C LYS A 126 1.53 14.56 -13.56
N ALA A 127 1.97 13.37 -13.98
CA ALA A 127 1.51 12.81 -15.24
C ALA A 127 -0.03 12.83 -15.28
N GLY A 128 -0.60 13.44 -16.33
CA GLY A 128 -2.03 13.71 -16.42
C GLY A 128 -2.90 12.47 -16.19
N ARG A 129 -4.14 12.70 -15.73
CA ARG A 129 -5.11 11.62 -15.43
C ARG A 129 -5.21 10.63 -16.59
N ARG A 130 -5.15 9.34 -16.23
CA ARG A 130 -5.39 8.14 -17.06
C ARG A 130 -6.26 8.46 -18.29
N THR A 131 -5.63 8.74 -19.43
CA THR A 131 -6.31 8.53 -20.71
C THR A 131 -6.50 7.03 -20.87
N LYS A 132 -7.61 6.57 -21.48
CA LYS A 132 -7.97 5.14 -21.58
C LYS A 132 -6.89 4.26 -22.25
N ARG A 133 -5.83 4.85 -22.81
CA ARG A 133 -4.66 4.15 -23.33
C ARG A 133 -3.47 4.36 -22.38
N ARG A 134 -3.01 3.28 -21.73
CA ARG A 134 -1.71 3.27 -21.03
C ARG A 134 -0.62 3.55 -22.07
N ARG A 135 -0.14 4.79 -22.18
CA ARG A 135 1.08 5.07 -22.94
C ARG A 135 2.23 4.45 -22.17
N ILE A 136 2.87 3.42 -22.71
CA ILE A 136 4.14 2.92 -22.21
C ILE A 136 5.23 3.83 -22.79
N THR A 137 6.11 4.35 -21.94
CA THR A 137 7.23 5.20 -22.36
C THR A 137 8.50 4.67 -21.71
N ASN A 138 9.61 4.63 -22.43
CA ASN A 138 10.91 4.25 -21.86
C ASN A 138 11.71 5.49 -21.47
N CYS A 139 12.52 5.36 -20.42
CA CYS A 139 13.52 6.38 -20.10
C CYS A 139 14.61 6.41 -21.16
N LEU A 140 15.02 7.60 -21.61
CA LEU A 140 16.08 7.76 -22.62
C LEU A 140 17.45 7.27 -22.14
N VAL A 141 17.73 7.37 -20.83
CA VAL A 141 19.03 7.01 -20.25
C VAL A 141 19.07 5.55 -19.83
N CYS A 142 18.16 5.12 -18.96
CA CYS A 142 18.21 3.76 -18.39
C CYS A 142 17.30 2.74 -19.11
N GLN A 143 16.54 3.17 -20.12
CA GLN A 143 15.63 2.33 -20.92
C GLN A 143 14.53 1.60 -20.11
N ARG A 144 14.37 1.91 -18.82
CA ARG A 144 13.31 1.37 -17.98
C ARG A 144 11.94 1.81 -18.50
N VAL A 145 11.01 0.87 -18.53
CA VAL A 145 9.59 1.07 -18.82
C VAL A 145 8.94 1.91 -17.71
N LEU A 146 8.31 3.03 -18.09
CA LEU A 146 7.65 3.97 -17.19
C LEU A 146 6.13 3.83 -17.29
N GLU A 147 5.51 3.46 -16.16
CA GLU A 147 4.07 3.20 -16.07
C GLU A 147 3.31 4.37 -15.43
N THR A 148 2.23 4.76 -16.11
CA THR A 148 1.30 5.89 -15.88
C THR A 148 0.84 6.23 -14.45
N GLY A 149 1.14 5.42 -13.44
CA GLY A 149 0.57 5.55 -12.09
C GLY A 149 1.37 6.41 -11.11
N MET A 150 2.68 6.56 -11.27
CA MET A 150 3.55 7.17 -10.24
C MET A 150 4.63 8.12 -10.78
N ASP A 151 4.65 8.37 -12.09
CA ASP A 151 5.72 9.13 -12.71
C ASP A 151 5.38 10.62 -12.80
N LEU A 152 6.41 11.45 -12.67
CA LEU A 152 6.34 12.87 -12.98
C LEU A 152 6.57 13.06 -14.48
N SER A 153 5.99 14.12 -15.04
CA SER A 153 6.21 14.54 -16.42
C SER A 153 6.94 15.89 -16.44
N CYS A 154 7.92 16.01 -17.33
CA CYS A 154 8.53 17.30 -17.65
C CYS A 154 7.47 18.22 -18.26
N GLU A 155 7.29 19.44 -17.75
CA GLU A 155 6.31 20.38 -18.33
C GLU A 155 6.66 20.79 -19.77
N ARG A 156 7.95 20.84 -20.11
CA ARG A 156 8.41 21.27 -21.44
C ARG A 156 8.18 20.21 -22.52
N CYS A 157 8.63 18.96 -22.32
CA CYS A 157 8.49 17.90 -23.34
C CYS A 157 7.35 16.92 -23.07
N SER A 158 6.64 17.03 -21.95
CA SER A 158 5.61 16.08 -21.50
C SER A 158 6.07 14.63 -21.31
N GLN A 159 7.37 14.33 -21.47
CA GLN A 159 7.90 13.00 -21.25
C GLN A 159 7.92 12.65 -19.77
N ARG A 160 7.63 11.39 -19.46
CA ARG A 160 7.75 10.85 -18.10
C ARG A 160 9.20 10.72 -17.70
N ILE A 161 9.46 11.03 -16.44
CA ILE A 161 10.78 11.02 -15.85
C ILE A 161 10.86 9.88 -14.85
N CYS A 162 11.92 9.09 -14.96
CA CYS A 162 12.22 8.01 -14.03
C CYS A 162 13.16 8.51 -12.92
N THR A 163 13.67 7.60 -12.10
CA THR A 163 14.67 7.93 -11.07
C THR A 163 15.96 8.54 -11.60
N CYS A 164 16.24 8.49 -12.91
CA CYS A 164 17.41 9.10 -13.53
C CYS A 164 17.24 10.60 -13.80
N GLY A 165 16.05 11.20 -13.68
CA GLY A 165 15.84 12.63 -13.95
C GLY A 165 15.79 13.01 -15.45
N ALA A 166 16.14 12.08 -16.34
CA ALA A 166 16.24 12.33 -17.77
C ALA A 166 14.90 12.52 -18.49
N CYS A 167 14.88 13.40 -19.48
CA CYS A 167 13.75 13.64 -20.40
C CYS A 167 14.26 14.06 -21.80
N ALA A 168 13.35 14.20 -22.77
CA ALA A 168 13.65 14.54 -24.16
C ALA A 168 14.16 15.97 -24.36
N CYS A 169 13.93 16.90 -23.43
CA CYS A 169 14.45 18.26 -23.55
C CYS A 169 15.98 18.31 -23.68
N GLY A 170 16.66 17.30 -23.13
CA GLY A 170 18.11 17.19 -23.22
C GLY A 170 18.65 16.45 -24.45
N ALA A 171 17.79 15.79 -25.23
CA ALA A 171 18.23 14.97 -26.35
C ALA A 171 18.31 15.76 -27.68
N SER A 172 17.58 16.87 -27.78
CA SER A 172 17.56 17.71 -28.99
C SER A 172 18.84 18.49 -29.24
N THR A 173 19.65 18.76 -28.21
CA THR A 173 20.90 19.52 -28.33
C THR A 173 22.10 18.67 -28.78
N GLN A 174 22.01 17.34 -28.73
CA GLN A 174 23.12 16.45 -29.13
C GLN A 174 23.08 16.01 -30.61
N GLN A 175 22.08 16.43 -31.40
CA GLN A 175 21.97 16.03 -32.81
C GLN A 175 22.62 17.00 -33.80
N ASP A 176 23.12 18.15 -33.33
CA ASP A 176 23.73 19.20 -34.17
C ASP A 176 25.23 19.42 -33.88
N SER A 177 25.94 18.42 -33.34
CA SER A 177 27.41 18.46 -33.10
C SER A 177 28.15 17.35 -33.82
#